data_AF-A0A817LBR2-F1
#
_entry.id   AF-A0A817LBR2-F1
#
_cell.length_a   1.000
_cell.length_b   1.000
_cell.length_c   1.000
_cell.angle_alpha   90.00
_cell.angle_beta   90.00
_cell.angle_gamma   90.00
#
_symmetry.space_group_name_H-M   'P 1'
#
loop_
_entity.id
_entity.type
_entity.pdbx_description
1 polymer ?
#
loop_
_entity_poly.entity_id
_entity_poly.type
_entity_poly.pdbx_seq_one_letter_code
_entity_poly.pdbx_strand_id
1 'polypeptide(L)'
;MSRRAQVEQLDKEAAKEEIPELEKEQSVLEKNLDEALEKAENTEDPEEAAKQNRIADKIEADLEDLKVEIQQTKEKAAIEQPKQQDDDKSE
;
A
#
# COMPACT_ATOMS: atom_id res chain seq x y z
N MET A 1 -23.08 18.67 15.49
CA MET A 1 -21.93 17.85 15.07
C MET A 1 -20.66 18.49 15.61
N SER A 2 -19.73 17.70 16.15
CA SER A 2 -18.44 18.20 16.63
C SER A 2 -17.48 18.38 15.44
N ARG A 3 -16.60 19.39 15.52
CA ARG A 3 -15.51 19.62 14.56
C ARG A 3 -14.61 18.38 14.41
N ARG A 4 -14.52 17.57 15.46
CA ARG A 4 -13.75 16.32 15.51
C ARG A 4 -14.33 15.25 14.59
N ALA A 5 -15.66 15.11 14.56
CA ALA A 5 -16.35 14.16 13.68
C ALA A 5 -16.32 14.57 12.20
N GLN A 6 -16.14 15.86 11.90
CA GLN A 6 -15.96 16.35 10.53
C GLN A 6 -14.55 16.06 10.00
N VAL A 7 -13.53 16.19 10.85
CA VAL A 7 -12.14 15.80 10.51
C VAL A 7 -12.06 14.29 10.28
N GLU A 8 -12.64 13.50 11.18
CA GLU A 8 -12.68 12.03 11.07
C GLU A 8 -13.51 11.50 9.88
N GLN A 9 -14.36 12.32 9.26
CA GLN A 9 -15.04 11.96 8.02
C GLN A 9 -14.18 12.24 6.78
N LEU A 10 -13.41 13.32 6.81
CA LEU A 10 -12.51 13.71 5.73
C LEU A 10 -11.34 12.72 5.61
N ASP A 11 -10.81 12.24 6.74
CA ASP A 11 -9.73 11.25 6.77
C ASP A 11 -10.17 9.88 6.20
N LYS A 12 -11.43 9.47 6.41
CA LYS A 12 -12.01 8.27 5.75
C LYS A 12 -12.22 8.43 4.26
N GLU A 13 -12.68 9.60 3.83
CA GLU A 13 -12.93 9.86 2.41
C GLU A 13 -11.61 9.93 1.64
N ALA A 14 -10.59 10.55 2.24
CA ALA A 14 -9.22 10.54 1.75
C ALA A 14 -8.68 9.10 1.63
N ALA A 15 -8.80 8.28 2.68
CA ALA A 15 -8.33 6.89 2.64
C ALA A 15 -9.06 6.02 1.59
N LYS A 16 -10.34 6.30 1.30
CA LYS A 16 -11.12 5.59 0.26
C LYS A 16 -10.65 5.90 -1.15
N GLU A 17 -10.12 7.10 -1.39
CA GLU A 17 -9.54 7.46 -2.70
C GLU A 17 -8.07 7.05 -2.80
N GLU A 18 -7.34 7.08 -1.69
CA GLU A 18 -5.90 6.79 -1.64
C GLU A 18 -5.59 5.29 -1.78
N ILE A 19 -6.33 4.40 -1.09
CA ILE A 19 -6.08 2.94 -1.16
C ILE A 19 -6.14 2.40 -2.60
N PRO A 20 -7.16 2.72 -3.43
CA PRO A 20 -7.21 2.24 -4.82
C PRO A 20 -6.03 2.73 -5.69
N GLU A 21 -5.56 3.95 -5.50
CA GLU A 21 -4.39 4.45 -6.24
C GLU A 21 -3.10 3.75 -5.79
N LEU A 22 -2.93 3.51 -4.49
CA LEU A 22 -1.80 2.73 -3.97
C LEU A 22 -1.84 1.27 -4.46
N GLU A 23 -3.01 0.62 -4.48
CA GLU A 23 -3.17 -0.75 -5.02
C GLU A 23 -2.87 -0.83 -6.53
N LYS A 24 -3.19 0.24 -7.28
CA LYS A 24 -2.84 0.36 -8.69
C LYS A 24 -1.34 0.56 -8.89
N GLU A 25 -0.69 1.38 -8.06
CA GLU A 25 0.77 1.51 -8.05
C GLU A 25 1.45 0.18 -7.74
N GLN A 26 0.92 -0.59 -6.77
CA GLN A 26 1.40 -1.92 -6.45
C GLN A 26 1.33 -2.84 -7.68
N SER A 27 0.20 -2.86 -8.39
CA SER A 27 0.05 -3.66 -9.60
C SER A 27 1.04 -3.28 -10.70
N VAL A 28 1.37 -1.99 -10.84
CA VAL A 28 2.38 -1.52 -11.80
C VAL A 28 3.78 -1.99 -11.40
N LEU A 29 4.13 -1.88 -10.12
CA LEU A 29 5.42 -2.35 -9.61
C LEU A 29 5.57 -3.87 -9.72
N GLU A 30 4.54 -4.65 -9.42
CA GLU A 30 4.54 -6.12 -9.62
C GLU A 30 4.81 -6.48 -11.08
N LYS A 31 4.16 -5.79 -12.03
CA LYS A 31 4.42 -6.00 -13.45
C LYS A 31 5.85 -5.62 -13.85
N ASN A 32 6.38 -4.52 -13.32
CA ASN A 32 7.75 -4.08 -13.59
C ASN A 32 8.78 -5.06 -13.01
N LEU A 33 8.48 -5.67 -11.86
CA LEU A 33 9.29 -6.71 -11.25
C LEU A 33 9.36 -7.94 -12.16
N ASP A 34 8.20 -8.42 -12.61
CA ASP A 34 8.12 -9.55 -13.56
C ASP A 34 8.91 -9.26 -14.84
N GLU A 35 8.77 -8.06 -15.40
CA GLU A 35 9.51 -7.65 -16.60
C GLU A 35 11.02 -7.57 -16.37
N ALA A 36 11.47 -7.11 -15.20
CA ALA A 36 12.88 -7.07 -14.85
C ALA A 36 13.46 -8.49 -14.69
N LEU A 37 12.75 -9.38 -14.02
CA LEU A 37 13.14 -10.79 -13.85
C LEU A 37 13.17 -11.52 -15.20
N GLU A 38 12.16 -11.32 -16.05
CA GLU A 38 12.11 -11.90 -17.40
C GLU A 38 13.30 -11.42 -18.25
N LYS A 39 13.65 -10.13 -18.18
CA LYS A 39 14.83 -9.60 -18.87
C LYS A 39 16.14 -10.15 -18.33
N ALA A 40 16.23 -10.36 -17.01
CA ALA A 40 17.39 -10.97 -16.38
C ALA A 40 17.58 -12.43 -16.78
N GLU A 41 16.48 -13.18 -16.93
CA GLU A 41 16.51 -14.60 -17.32
C GLU A 41 16.81 -14.79 -18.81
N ASN A 42 16.30 -13.91 -19.68
CA ASN A 42 16.41 -14.06 -21.13
C ASN A 42 17.66 -13.40 -21.75
N THR A 43 18.46 -12.67 -20.97
CA THR A 43 19.69 -12.05 -21.48
C THR A 43 20.87 -13.02 -21.40
N GLU A 44 21.66 -13.09 -22.47
CA GLU A 44 22.93 -13.83 -22.50
C GLU A 44 24.09 -13.02 -21.89
N ASP A 45 23.89 -11.72 -21.66
CA ASP A 45 24.88 -10.83 -21.05
C ASP A 45 24.78 -10.87 -19.51
N PRO A 46 25.80 -11.38 -18.79
CA PRO A 46 25.79 -11.46 -17.34
C PRO A 46 25.79 -10.10 -16.64
N GLU A 47 26.33 -9.04 -17.25
CA GLU A 47 26.29 -7.69 -16.68
C GLU A 47 24.88 -7.11 -16.77
N GLU A 48 24.20 -7.31 -17.90
CA GLU A 48 22.80 -6.89 -18.05
C GLU A 48 21.90 -7.71 -17.13
N ALA A 49 22.10 -9.03 -16.98
CA ALA A 49 21.36 -9.85 -16.01
C ALA A 49 21.52 -9.32 -14.58
N ALA A 50 22.76 -9.03 -14.16
CA ALA A 50 23.03 -8.48 -12.83
C ALA A 50 22.39 -7.10 -12.61
N LYS A 51 22.34 -6.27 -13.66
CA LYS A 51 21.66 -4.97 -13.61
C LYS A 51 20.15 -5.12 -13.49
N GLN A 52 19.53 -6.03 -14.26
CA GLN A 52 18.10 -6.30 -14.18
C GLN A 52 17.72 -6.90 -12.81
N ASN A 53 18.54 -7.79 -12.25
CA ASN A 53 18.35 -8.28 -10.88
C ASN A 53 18.41 -7.16 -9.84
N ARG A 54 19.36 -6.22 -9.94
CA ARG A 54 19.39 -5.04 -9.04
C ARG A 54 18.18 -4.12 -9.20
N ILE A 55 17.56 -4.10 -10.37
CA ILE A 55 16.32 -3.36 -10.60
C ILE A 55 15.17 -4.11 -9.92
N ALA A 56 15.09 -5.43 -10.11
CA ALA A 56 14.12 -6.30 -9.43
C ALA A 56 14.20 -6.16 -7.90
N ASP A 57 15.40 -6.22 -7.30
CA ASP A 57 15.61 -6.05 -5.85
C ASP A 57 15.06 -4.72 -5.32
N LYS A 58 15.20 -3.64 -6.11
CA LYS A 58 14.68 -2.32 -5.72
C LYS A 58 13.17 -2.26 -5.82
N ILE A 59 12.61 -2.81 -6.90
CA ILE A 59 11.15 -2.87 -7.08
C ILE A 59 10.51 -3.72 -5.96
N GLU A 60 11.17 -4.81 -5.54
CA GLU A 60 10.72 -5.63 -4.42
C GLU A 60 10.70 -4.83 -3.10
N ALA A 61 11.75 -4.05 -2.82
CA ALA A 61 11.77 -3.16 -1.66
C ALA A 61 10.67 -2.09 -1.71
N ASP A 62 10.48 -1.44 -2.87
CA ASP A 62 9.42 -0.45 -3.06
C ASP A 62 8.02 -1.09 -2.89
N LEU A 63 7.83 -2.35 -3.31
CA LEU A 63 6.59 -3.11 -3.10
C LEU A 63 6.34 -3.43 -1.63
N GLU A 64 7.38 -3.75 -0.85
CA GLU A 64 7.24 -3.97 0.59
C GLU A 64 6.81 -2.69 1.30
N ASP A 65 7.46 -1.56 0.99
CA ASP A 65 7.12 -0.25 1.55
C ASP A 65 5.67 0.14 1.20
N LEU A 66 5.27 -0.05 -0.07
CA LEU A 66 3.91 0.24 -0.52
C LEU A 66 2.86 -0.64 0.15
N LYS A 67 3.15 -1.92 0.38
CA LYS A 67 2.25 -2.81 1.14
C LYS A 67 2.06 -2.34 2.58
N VAL A 68 3.13 -1.86 3.21
CA VAL A 68 3.07 -1.27 4.55
C VAL A 68 2.22 -0.01 4.53
N GLU A 69 2.39 0.86 3.52
CA GLU A 69 1.59 2.08 3.37
C GLU A 69 0.11 1.77 3.18
N ILE A 70 -0.25 0.87 2.27
CA ILE A 70 -1.64 0.41 2.06
C ILE A 70 -2.24 -0.11 3.38
N GLN A 71 -1.48 -0.92 4.12
CA GLN A 71 -1.94 -1.46 5.40
C GLN A 71 -2.15 -0.36 6.44
N GLN A 72 -1.23 0.60 6.56
CA GLN A 72 -1.38 1.74 7.47
C GLN A 72 -2.58 2.62 7.09
N THR A 73 -2.81 2.85 5.80
CA THR A 73 -3.96 3.63 5.31
C THR A 73 -5.27 2.89 5.58
N LYS A 74 -5.30 1.56 5.41
CA LYS A 74 -6.43 0.71 5.81
C LYS A 74 -6.69 0.77 7.32
N GLU A 75 -5.64 0.72 8.14
CA GLU A 75 -5.76 0.81 9.60
C GLU A 75 -6.28 2.16 10.06
N LYS A 76 -5.78 3.28 9.50
CA LYS A 76 -6.31 4.62 9.78
C LYS A 76 -7.81 4.71 9.45
N ALA A 77 -8.21 4.21 8.28
CA ALA A 77 -9.62 4.18 7.88
C ALA A 77 -10.50 3.31 8.80
N ALA A 78 -9.94 2.20 9.32
CA ALA A 78 -10.64 1.26 10.19
C ALA A 78 -10.75 1.76 11.64
N ILE A 79 -9.71 2.38 12.20
CA ILE A 79 -9.65 2.89 13.58
C ILE A 79 -10.67 4.03 13.81
N GLU A 80 -11.01 4.80 12.77
CA GLU A 80 -12.04 5.83 12.88
C GLU A 80 -13.48 5.30 12.87
N GLN A 81 -13.73 4.00 12.73
CA GLN A 81 -15.04 3.48 13.13
C GLN A 81 -15.14 3.64 14.66
N PRO A 82 -16.06 4.48 15.19
CA PRO A 82 -16.22 4.53 16.63
C PRO A 82 -16.57 3.13 17.09
N LYS A 83 -15.70 2.52 17.90
CA LYS A 83 -16.16 1.52 18.86
C LYS A 83 -17.24 2.24 19.65
N GLN A 84 -18.50 1.99 19.32
CA GLN A 84 -19.57 2.24 20.27
C GLN A 84 -19.13 1.45 21.50
N GLN A 85 -18.66 2.17 22.52
CA GLN A 85 -18.46 1.59 23.82
C GLN A 85 -19.82 1.00 24.19
N ASP A 86 -19.86 -0.33 24.28
CA ASP A 86 -20.75 -1.02 25.20
C ASP A 86 -20.39 -0.55 26.62
N ASP A 87 -20.73 0.69 26.96
CA ASP A 87 -20.92 1.10 28.35
C ASP A 87 -22.37 0.78 28.71
N ASP A 88 -22.69 -0.52 28.58
CA ASP A 88 -23.78 -1.16 29.27
C ASP A 88 -23.34 -1.32 30.73
N LYS A 89 -23.62 -0.30 31.54
CA LYS A 89 -23.72 -0.38 33.00
C LYS A 89 -24.34 0.88 33.56
N SER A 90 -25.66 0.86 33.68
CA SER A 90 -26.34 1.55 34.77
C SER A 90 -27.35 0.57 35.32
N GLU A 91 -27.00 0.02 36.49
CA GLU A 91 -27.88 -0.73 37.39
C GLU A 91 -29.12 0.09 37.78
#